data_AF-A0AAW1Q1C8-F1
#
_entry.id   AF-A0AAW1Q1C8-F1
#
_cell.length_a   1.000
_cell.length_b   1.000
_cell.length_c   1.000
_cell.angle_alpha   90.00
_cell.angle_beta   90.00
_cell.angle_gamma   90.00
#
_symmetry.space_group_name_H-M   'P 1'
#
loop_
_entity.id
_entity.type
_entity.pdbx_description
1 polymer ?
#
loop_
_entity_poly.entity_id
_entity_poly.type
_entity_poly.pdbx_seq_one_letter_code
_entity_poly.pdbx_strand_id
1 'polypeptide(L)'
;MATSTSRTFQLPATEELRLEVRQGHTILIKLLDGTAEIFGTELYLGTPIELHGQKTAVYTWHGCKLELLASGSDLNEALESVYPAGETPMQEYVNVHSLLEQRRATAKEAGPVYSARSEGPRTLLVGPTDVGKSSLCKILCNYAVRMQWSPTMIDLDIGQGAITAPGSIGATPIEAPLDIEEGPPLEVPLIYYYGHVTPSVNPDLYRHLVECLAALLKRRHSMNLDAANSGLVINTMGWVTDLGLDLLYHTIKALQVDVILVLGDDKLYNTLHQHCRQSRNVTVFRLPKSGGVVVRDPTLRKTSRTNRVREYFYGPRNRLRPHSQTVSLRELSIYRIGGGPQAPSSALPIGMKAFSEPLRFLYVTDVDPVRQTVTYLAPCLGPVPGKYLLLGSLKVMMQ
;
A
#
# COMPACT_ATOMS: atom_id res chain seq x y z
N MET A 1 -19.44 33.51 15.69
CA MET A 1 -18.08 33.13 15.22
C MET A 1 -17.62 32.01 16.13
N ALA A 2 -17.56 30.77 15.67
CA ALA A 2 -17.03 29.67 16.47
C ALA A 2 -15.54 29.95 16.70
N THR A 3 -15.14 30.11 17.96
CA THR A 3 -13.74 30.23 18.34
C THR A 3 -13.02 28.95 17.96
N SER A 4 -12.16 29.00 16.94
CA SER A 4 -11.29 27.88 16.60
C SER A 4 -10.35 27.62 17.77
N THR A 5 -10.60 26.56 18.52
CA THR A 5 -9.72 26.13 19.62
C THR A 5 -8.48 25.51 19.00
N SER A 6 -7.31 26.13 19.21
CA SER A 6 -6.01 25.49 18.90
C SER A 6 -5.47 24.78 20.14
N ARG A 7 -4.73 23.70 19.93
CA ARG A 7 -4.07 22.95 21.01
C ARG A 7 -2.61 22.77 20.65
N THR A 8 -1.74 23.20 21.55
CA THR A 8 -0.29 23.07 21.38
C THR A 8 0.22 21.85 22.14
N PHE A 9 1.17 21.13 21.55
CA PHE A 9 1.87 20.01 22.15
C PHE A 9 3.37 20.25 22.11
N GLN A 10 4.04 20.11 23.26
CA GLN A 10 5.48 20.02 23.33
C GLN A 10 5.85 18.54 23.42
N LEU A 11 6.55 18.02 22.41
CA LEU A 11 7.06 16.65 22.42
C LEU A 11 8.56 16.68 22.73
N PRO A 12 9.03 15.87 23.69
CA PRO A 12 10.46 15.67 23.89
C PRO A 12 11.03 14.78 22.76
N ALA A 13 12.35 14.67 22.72
CA ALA A 13 13.04 13.84 21.75
C ALA A 13 12.58 12.37 21.85
N THR A 14 12.49 11.71 20.70
CA THR A 14 12.15 10.29 20.51
C THR A 14 10.71 9.89 20.84
N GLU A 15 9.81 10.86 20.98
CA GLU A 15 8.37 10.62 21.16
C GLU A 15 7.55 10.91 19.90
N GLU A 16 6.31 10.43 19.88
CA GLU A 16 5.30 10.77 18.86
C GLU A 16 3.99 11.28 19.46
N LEU A 17 3.34 12.21 18.76
CA LEU A 17 1.95 12.54 18.97
C LEU A 17 1.08 11.61 18.12
N ARG A 18 0.33 10.73 18.77
CA ARG A 18 -0.66 9.86 18.12
C ARG A 18 -1.98 10.59 18.07
N LEU A 19 -2.62 10.58 16.91
CA LEU A 19 -3.92 11.23 16.75
C LEU A 19 -4.81 10.51 15.74
N GLU A 20 -6.11 10.62 15.97
CA GLU A 20 -7.16 10.03 15.14
C GLU A 20 -8.21 11.10 14.84
N VAL A 21 -8.30 11.48 13.56
CA VAL A 21 -9.29 12.43 13.07
C VAL A 21 -10.56 11.66 12.74
N ARG A 22 -11.71 12.12 13.26
CA ARG A 22 -13.01 11.53 12.96
C ARG A 22 -13.34 11.67 11.47
N GLN A 23 -14.04 10.68 10.93
CA GLN A 23 -14.53 10.73 9.56
C GLN A 23 -15.35 12.00 9.29
N GLY A 24 -15.12 12.64 8.16
CA GLY A 24 -15.79 13.90 7.79
C GLY A 24 -15.19 15.17 8.42
N HIS A 25 -14.27 15.04 9.38
CA HIS A 25 -13.56 16.18 9.97
C HIS A 25 -12.17 16.35 9.37
N THR A 26 -11.67 17.58 9.47
CA THR A 26 -10.32 17.97 9.03
C THR A 26 -9.63 18.73 10.15
N ILE A 27 -8.36 18.42 10.38
CA ILE A 27 -7.48 19.22 11.24
C ILE A 27 -6.28 19.74 10.46
N LEU A 28 -5.67 20.80 10.96
CA LEU A 28 -4.40 21.35 10.53
C LEU A 28 -3.35 21.03 11.59
N ILE A 29 -2.20 20.51 11.16
CA ILE A 29 -1.01 20.36 12.00
C ILE A 29 0.03 21.36 11.53
N LYS A 30 0.60 22.11 12.47
CA LYS A 30 1.68 23.06 12.20
C LYS A 30 2.85 22.81 13.12
N LEU A 31 4.04 22.66 12.55
CA LEU A 31 5.29 22.65 13.31
C LEU A 31 5.65 24.08 13.70
N LEU A 32 5.72 24.36 15.00
CA LEU A 32 6.07 25.69 15.54
C LEU A 32 7.55 25.81 15.88
N ASP A 33 8.18 24.72 16.32
CA ASP A 33 9.60 24.69 16.73
C ASP A 33 10.15 23.26 16.66
N GLY A 34 11.48 23.12 16.48
CA GLY A 34 12.17 21.84 16.40
C GLY A 34 11.99 21.10 15.07
N THR A 35 12.08 19.78 15.10
CA THR A 35 11.95 18.91 13.91
C THR A 35 10.91 17.83 14.15
N ALA A 36 10.07 17.54 13.17
CA ALA A 36 9.09 16.46 13.26
C ALA A 36 8.85 15.81 11.89
N GLU A 37 8.35 14.59 11.89
CA GLU A 37 8.05 13.84 10.68
C GLU A 37 6.76 13.03 10.82
N ILE A 38 6.04 12.85 9.71
CA ILE A 38 4.93 11.90 9.57
C ILE A 38 5.40 10.78 8.65
N PHE A 39 5.57 9.59 9.21
CA PHE A 39 6.07 8.40 8.50
C PHE A 39 7.33 8.66 7.67
N GLY A 40 8.27 9.44 8.21
CA GLY A 40 9.54 9.79 7.58
C GLY A 40 9.51 11.01 6.63
N THR A 41 8.33 11.57 6.32
CA THR A 41 8.22 12.86 5.62
C THR A 41 8.38 13.98 6.63
N GLU A 42 9.39 14.84 6.45
CA GLU A 42 9.67 15.96 7.34
C GLU A 42 8.59 17.05 7.26
N LEU A 43 8.22 17.62 8.41
CA LEU A 43 7.32 18.77 8.49
C LEU A 43 8.14 20.06 8.41
N TYR A 44 7.68 21.00 7.58
CA TYR A 44 8.31 22.31 7.48
C TYR A 44 7.77 23.28 8.54
N LEU A 45 8.68 24.03 9.17
CA LEU A 45 8.32 25.06 10.15
C LEU A 45 7.29 26.03 9.58
N GLY A 46 6.23 26.25 10.35
CA GLY A 46 5.17 27.19 10.01
C GLY A 46 4.22 26.76 8.89
N THR A 47 4.48 25.64 8.21
CA THR A 47 3.64 25.17 7.10
C THR A 47 2.53 24.27 7.65
N PRO A 48 1.24 24.64 7.49
CA PRO A 48 0.14 23.80 7.93
C PRO A 48 -0.05 22.61 6.98
N ILE A 49 -0.35 21.44 7.55
CA ILE A 49 -0.69 20.21 6.81
C ILE A 49 -2.10 19.77 7.20
N GLU A 50 -2.93 19.47 6.20
CA GLU A 50 -4.30 19.02 6.42
C GLU A 50 -4.36 17.50 6.63
N LEU A 51 -5.11 17.05 7.63
CA LEU A 51 -5.41 15.63 7.82
C LEU A 51 -6.91 15.42 7.88
N HIS A 52 -7.40 14.49 7.06
CA HIS A 52 -8.84 14.24 6.88
C HIS A 52 -9.20 12.83 7.33
N GLY A 53 -10.08 12.70 8.33
CA GLY A 53 -10.68 11.41 8.71
C GLY A 53 -9.71 10.23 8.80
N GLN A 54 -8.50 10.47 9.32
CA GLN A 54 -7.42 9.49 9.31
C GLN A 54 -6.68 9.44 10.64
N LYS A 55 -6.02 8.30 10.85
CA LYS A 55 -5.11 8.10 11.96
C LYS A 55 -3.67 8.35 11.51
N THR A 56 -2.91 9.10 12.30
CA THR A 56 -1.49 9.34 12.05
C THR A 56 -0.68 9.40 13.34
N ALA A 57 0.64 9.43 13.18
CA ALA A 57 1.59 9.73 14.25
C ALA A 57 2.59 10.78 13.74
N VAL A 58 2.81 11.82 14.53
CA VAL A 58 3.85 12.82 14.30
C VAL A 58 5.01 12.53 15.23
N TYR A 59 6.12 12.04 14.69
CA TYR A 59 7.30 11.63 15.46
C TYR A 59 8.37 12.72 15.45
N THR A 60 9.19 12.81 16.50
CA THR A 60 10.35 13.70 16.55
C THR A 60 11.59 12.99 17.08
N TRP A 61 12.72 13.15 16.39
CA TRP A 61 14.02 12.66 16.85
C TRP A 61 14.66 13.58 17.90
N HIS A 62 14.37 14.88 17.86
CA HIS A 62 15.11 15.90 18.62
C HIS A 62 14.22 16.75 19.55
N GLY A 63 12.92 16.52 19.53
CA GLY A 63 11.92 17.35 20.20
C GLY A 63 11.32 18.37 19.24
N CYS A 64 10.05 18.70 19.48
CA CYS A 64 9.34 19.69 18.69
C CYS A 64 8.15 20.30 19.44
N LYS A 65 7.68 21.43 18.92
CA LYS A 65 6.42 22.05 19.30
C LYS A 65 5.45 22.00 18.15
N LEU A 66 4.27 21.41 18.36
CA LEU A 66 3.21 21.27 17.37
C LEU A 66 1.99 22.07 17.78
N GLU A 67 1.28 22.63 16.81
CA GLU A 67 -0.05 23.21 16.98
C GLU A 67 -1.06 22.41 16.14
N LEU A 68 -2.17 22.02 16.77
CA LEU A 68 -3.32 21.45 16.11
C LEU A 68 -4.43 22.50 16.06
N LEU A 69 -5.11 22.60 14.91
CA LEU A 69 -6.32 23.41 14.74
C LEU A 69 -7.38 22.60 14.01
N ALA A 70 -8.64 22.64 14.46
CA ALA A 70 -9.74 22.06 13.69
C ALA A 70 -10.19 23.03 12.58
N SER A 71 -10.47 22.50 11.40
CA SER A 71 -11.04 23.27 10.30
C SER A 71 -12.56 23.24 10.40
N GLY A 72 -13.17 24.36 10.80
CA GLY A 72 -14.63 24.53 10.83
C GLY A 72 -15.40 23.85 11.97
N SER A 73 -14.71 23.27 12.96
CA SER A 73 -15.32 22.67 14.17
C SER A 73 -14.43 22.86 15.40
N ASP A 74 -14.85 22.38 16.57
CA ASP A 74 -13.98 22.27 17.74
C ASP A 74 -13.00 21.08 17.60
N LEU A 75 -11.81 21.17 18.19
CA LEU A 75 -10.84 20.06 18.17
C LEU A 75 -11.37 18.78 18.82
N ASN A 76 -12.15 18.88 19.89
CA ASN A 76 -12.70 17.70 20.57
C ASN A 76 -13.79 17.02 19.74
N GLU A 77 -14.43 17.74 18.82
CA GLU A 77 -15.35 17.18 17.83
C GLU A 77 -14.59 16.56 16.65
N ALA A 78 -13.50 17.19 16.21
CA ALA A 78 -12.70 16.69 15.09
C ALA A 78 -11.85 15.46 15.44
N LEU A 79 -11.38 15.35 16.69
CA LEU A 79 -10.46 14.29 17.12
C LEU A 79 -11.16 13.22 17.95
N GLU A 80 -11.02 11.97 17.52
CA GLU A 80 -11.40 10.80 18.32
C GLU A 80 -10.43 10.55 19.46
N SER A 81 -9.13 10.65 19.18
CA SER A 81 -8.08 10.55 20.18
C SER A 81 -6.88 11.41 19.81
N VAL A 82 -6.19 11.94 20.83
CA VAL A 82 -4.89 12.64 20.67
C VAL A 82 -4.08 12.50 21.95
N TYR A 83 -2.87 11.96 21.88
CA TYR A 83 -2.00 11.77 23.04
C TYR A 83 -0.53 11.56 22.63
N PRO A 84 0.44 12.04 23.43
CA PRO A 84 1.85 11.72 23.24
C PRO A 84 2.15 10.28 23.65
N ALA A 85 3.16 9.67 23.01
CA ALA A 85 3.66 8.34 23.33
C ALA A 85 5.17 8.26 23.12
N GLY A 86 5.90 7.74 24.13
CA GLY A 86 7.36 7.55 24.05
C GLY A 86 7.81 6.17 23.64
N GLU A 87 6.99 5.13 23.80
CA GLU A 87 7.32 3.79 23.33
C GLU A 87 7.04 3.67 21.82
N THR A 88 8.11 3.74 21.03
CA THR A 88 8.06 3.64 19.56
C THR A 88 9.14 2.70 19.03
N PRO A 89 8.88 1.99 17.92
CA PRO A 89 9.86 1.12 17.27
C PRO A 89 10.79 1.87 16.29
N MET A 90 10.89 3.21 16.41
CA MET A 90 11.60 4.05 15.44
C MET A 90 13.11 3.79 15.43
N GLN A 91 13.69 3.41 16.57
CA GLN A 91 15.10 3.06 16.65
C GLN A 91 15.41 1.80 15.82
N GLU A 92 14.54 0.79 15.87
CA GLU A 92 14.67 -0.41 15.06
C GLU A 92 14.49 -0.10 13.58
N TYR A 93 13.59 0.82 13.23
CA TYR A 93 13.34 1.22 11.84
C TYR A 93 14.55 1.96 11.24
N VAL A 94 15.18 2.88 11.98
CA VAL A 94 16.39 3.57 11.49
C VAL A 94 17.59 2.64 11.40
N ASN A 95 17.71 1.66 12.31
CA ASN A 95 18.75 0.63 12.24
C ASN A 95 18.58 -0.23 10.98
N VAL A 96 17.36 -0.66 10.67
CA VAL A 96 17.05 -1.36 9.41
C VAL A 96 17.37 -0.48 8.21
N HIS A 97 16.92 0.77 8.20
CA HIS A 97 17.22 1.69 7.11
C HIS A 97 18.73 1.83 6.86
N SER A 98 19.54 1.94 7.91
CA SER A 98 21.00 2.04 7.81
C SER A 98 21.63 0.80 7.15
N LEU A 99 21.11 -0.40 7.47
CA LEU A 99 21.53 -1.64 6.79
C LEU A 99 21.16 -1.63 5.31
N LEU A 100 19.93 -1.22 4.98
CA LEU A 100 19.47 -1.15 3.60
C LEU A 100 20.32 -0.14 2.81
N GLU A 101 20.67 0.97 3.42
CA GLU A 101 21.53 2.00 2.84
C GLU A 101 22.92 1.47 2.49
N GLN A 102 23.56 0.73 3.40
CA GLN A 102 24.84 0.07 3.13
C GLN A 102 24.74 -0.89 1.92
N ARG A 103 23.62 -1.61 1.78
CA ARG A 103 23.39 -2.48 0.62
C ARG A 103 23.24 -1.69 -0.68
N ARG A 104 22.54 -0.55 -0.67
CA ARG A 104 22.43 0.35 -1.84
C ARG A 104 23.80 0.90 -2.26
N ALA A 105 24.59 1.36 -1.30
CA ALA A 105 25.95 1.85 -1.55
C ALA A 105 26.84 0.76 -2.16
N THR A 106 26.82 -0.44 -1.59
CA THR A 106 27.58 -1.60 -2.10
C THR A 106 27.14 -1.98 -3.53
N ALA A 107 25.83 -1.97 -3.80
CA ALA A 107 25.29 -2.24 -5.14
C ALA A 107 25.76 -1.20 -6.16
N LYS A 108 25.73 0.09 -5.79
CA LYS A 108 26.22 1.20 -6.63
C LYS A 108 27.72 1.10 -6.91
N GLU A 109 28.53 0.74 -5.91
CA GLU A 109 29.98 0.54 -6.06
C GLU A 109 30.34 -0.67 -6.92
N ALA A 110 29.56 -1.75 -6.85
CA ALA A 110 29.78 -2.96 -7.65
C ALA A 110 29.63 -2.72 -9.17
N GLY A 111 28.93 -1.66 -9.57
CA GLY A 111 28.71 -1.31 -10.98
C GLY A 111 27.87 -2.35 -11.74
N PRO A 112 27.88 -2.33 -13.10
CA PRO A 112 27.04 -3.18 -13.94
C PRO A 112 27.57 -4.63 -14.06
N VAL A 113 28.05 -5.22 -12.97
CA VAL A 113 28.43 -6.64 -12.95
C VAL A 113 27.15 -7.45 -12.92
N TYR A 114 26.85 -8.18 -14.00
CA TYR A 114 25.69 -9.06 -14.17
C TYR A 114 25.66 -10.24 -13.18
N SER A 115 25.51 -9.95 -11.89
CA SER A 115 25.24 -10.94 -10.87
C SER A 115 24.08 -10.44 -10.02
N ALA A 116 23.20 -11.35 -9.58
CA ALA A 116 22.06 -11.02 -8.72
C ALA A 116 22.45 -10.41 -7.34
N ARG A 117 23.75 -10.18 -7.10
CA ARG A 117 24.34 -9.55 -5.91
C ARG A 117 24.76 -8.08 -6.12
N SER A 118 24.52 -7.50 -7.30
CA SER A 118 24.88 -6.10 -7.59
C SER A 118 23.69 -5.15 -7.57
N GLU A 119 22.49 -5.60 -7.20
CA GLU A 119 21.31 -4.74 -7.11
C GLU A 119 21.07 -4.29 -5.67
N GLY A 120 20.31 -3.20 -5.51
CA GLY A 120 19.86 -2.71 -4.23
C GLY A 120 18.97 -3.70 -3.48
N PRO A 121 18.73 -3.47 -2.19
CA PRO A 121 17.98 -4.39 -1.35
C PRO A 121 16.52 -4.51 -1.80
N ARG A 122 16.00 -5.73 -1.81
CA ARG A 122 14.61 -6.08 -2.14
C ARG A 122 13.91 -6.52 -0.86
N THR A 123 13.32 -5.54 -0.18
CA THR A 123 12.84 -5.66 1.20
C THR A 123 11.36 -5.98 1.25
N LEU A 124 10.98 -7.11 1.86
CA LEU A 124 9.61 -7.56 2.04
C LEU A 124 9.14 -7.35 3.48
N LEU A 125 8.03 -6.62 3.66
CA LEU A 125 7.39 -6.44 4.95
C LEU A 125 6.27 -7.47 5.12
N VAL A 126 6.36 -8.30 6.16
CA VAL A 126 5.40 -9.37 6.46
C VAL A 126 4.94 -9.31 7.90
N GLY A 127 3.76 -9.88 8.17
CA GLY A 127 3.14 -9.87 9.49
C GLY A 127 1.61 -9.79 9.38
N PRO A 128 0.88 -10.10 10.46
CA PRO A 128 -0.57 -10.11 10.46
C PRO A 128 -1.18 -8.72 10.19
N THR A 129 -2.50 -8.64 10.13
CA THR A 129 -3.19 -7.34 10.03
C THR A 129 -2.84 -6.45 11.22
N ASP A 130 -2.80 -5.13 10.99
CA ASP A 130 -2.70 -4.13 12.06
C ASP A 130 -1.41 -4.24 12.92
N VAL A 131 -0.26 -4.44 12.25
CA VAL A 131 1.08 -4.41 12.87
C VAL A 131 1.97 -3.24 12.43
N GLY A 132 1.51 -2.42 11.47
CA GLY A 132 2.24 -1.23 11.00
C GLY A 132 3.04 -1.40 9.71
N LYS A 133 2.83 -2.48 8.94
CA LYS A 133 3.54 -2.74 7.66
C LYS A 133 3.49 -1.55 6.70
N SER A 134 2.31 -1.04 6.39
CA SER A 134 2.16 0.09 5.47
C SER A 134 2.85 1.36 5.97
N SER A 135 2.82 1.63 7.28
CA SER A 135 3.53 2.78 7.87
C SER A 135 5.05 2.62 7.77
N LEU A 136 5.58 1.44 8.08
CA LEU A 136 7.01 1.17 7.93
C LEU A 136 7.45 1.23 6.46
N CYS A 137 6.62 0.76 5.53
CA CYS A 137 6.89 0.88 4.10
C CYS A 137 7.09 2.36 3.69
N LYS A 138 6.21 3.25 4.15
CA LYS A 138 6.35 4.71 3.93
C LYS A 138 7.63 5.27 4.53
N ILE A 139 7.93 4.93 5.79
CA ILE A 139 9.16 5.37 6.50
C ILE A 139 10.41 4.96 5.72
N LEU A 140 10.51 3.69 5.33
CA LEU A 140 11.68 3.18 4.59
C LEU A 140 11.86 3.84 3.22
N CYS A 141 10.75 4.11 2.51
CA CYS A 141 10.80 4.84 1.23
C CYS A 141 11.25 6.29 1.44
N ASN A 142 10.63 7.00 2.39
CA ASN A 142 10.96 8.40 2.68
C ASN A 142 12.41 8.57 3.14
N TYR A 143 12.89 7.70 4.02
CA TYR A 143 14.29 7.74 4.46
C TYR A 143 15.26 7.46 3.31
N ALA A 144 14.94 6.52 2.41
CA ALA A 144 15.76 6.29 1.22
C ALA A 144 15.83 7.51 0.31
N VAL A 145 14.72 8.22 0.10
CA VAL A 145 14.71 9.47 -0.67
C VAL A 145 15.49 10.58 0.00
N ARG A 146 15.42 10.71 1.34
CA ARG A 146 16.25 11.66 2.08
C ARG A 146 17.75 11.41 1.85
N MET A 147 18.13 10.15 1.62
CA MET A 147 19.48 9.72 1.24
C MET A 147 19.73 9.74 -0.29
N GLN A 148 18.89 10.43 -1.07
CA GLN A 148 19.00 10.59 -2.52
C GLN A 148 18.87 9.28 -3.34
N TRP A 149 18.13 8.30 -2.82
CA TRP A 149 17.73 7.11 -3.56
C TRP A 149 16.30 7.22 -4.06
N SER A 150 15.98 6.43 -5.09
CA SER A 150 14.65 6.34 -5.67
C SER A 150 14.10 4.90 -5.59
N PRO A 151 13.77 4.38 -4.39
CA PRO A 151 13.30 3.01 -4.26
C PRO A 151 11.96 2.82 -4.97
N THR A 152 11.71 1.60 -5.45
CA THR A 152 10.37 1.25 -5.94
C THR A 152 9.52 0.72 -4.80
N MET A 153 8.44 1.44 -4.47
CA MET A 153 7.41 0.97 -3.54
C MET A 153 6.50 -0.01 -4.27
N ILE A 154 6.32 -1.20 -3.70
CA ILE A 154 5.41 -2.23 -4.20
C ILE A 154 4.33 -2.47 -3.16
N ASP A 155 3.08 -2.50 -3.58
CA ASP A 155 1.96 -2.87 -2.73
C ASP A 155 1.22 -4.07 -3.30
N LEU A 156 1.32 -5.19 -2.57
CA LEU A 156 0.66 -6.45 -2.91
C LEU A 156 -0.62 -6.67 -2.08
N ASP A 157 -1.01 -5.72 -1.23
CA ASP A 157 -2.28 -5.79 -0.50
C ASP A 157 -3.47 -5.37 -1.38
N ILE A 158 -4.07 -6.35 -2.06
CA ILE A 158 -5.30 -6.15 -2.86
C ILE A 158 -6.52 -5.73 -2.03
N GLY A 159 -6.49 -5.83 -0.70
CA GLY A 159 -7.60 -5.48 0.17
C GLY A 159 -7.54 -4.03 0.66
N GLN A 160 -6.36 -3.53 1.00
CA GLN A 160 -6.13 -2.23 1.65
C GLN A 160 -4.95 -1.44 1.05
N GLY A 161 -4.54 -1.76 -0.18
CA GLY A 161 -3.40 -1.11 -0.84
C GLY A 161 -3.48 0.41 -0.90
N ALA A 162 -2.31 1.04 -0.90
CA ALA A 162 -2.13 2.49 -0.81
C ALA A 162 -1.88 3.17 -2.16
N ILE A 163 -1.49 2.44 -3.20
CA ILE A 163 -1.10 3.02 -4.49
C ILE A 163 -2.31 3.38 -5.34
N THR A 164 -3.37 2.56 -5.34
CA THR A 164 -4.53 2.77 -6.22
C THR A 164 -5.80 2.17 -5.62
N ALA A 165 -6.87 2.11 -6.41
CA ALA A 165 -8.12 1.50 -6.02
C ALA A 165 -7.92 0.04 -5.54
N PRO A 166 -8.68 -0.41 -4.52
CA PRO A 166 -8.62 -1.78 -4.02
C PRO A 166 -8.85 -2.83 -5.13
N GLY A 167 -8.40 -4.04 -4.86
CA GLY A 167 -8.45 -5.14 -5.82
C GLY A 167 -7.33 -5.07 -6.85
N SER A 168 -6.23 -4.37 -6.54
CA SER A 168 -5.08 -4.21 -7.43
C SER A 168 -3.80 -4.47 -6.66
N ILE A 169 -2.79 -4.99 -7.36
CA ILE A 169 -1.40 -4.88 -6.92
C ILE A 169 -0.74 -3.77 -7.73
N GLY A 170 0.26 -3.10 -7.14
CA GLY A 170 0.90 -1.97 -7.80
C GLY A 170 2.37 -1.79 -7.44
N ALA A 171 3.08 -1.07 -8.28
CA ALA A 171 4.42 -0.57 -8.00
C ALA A 171 4.58 0.87 -8.51
N THR A 172 5.26 1.73 -7.74
CA THR A 172 5.55 3.11 -8.14
C THR A 172 6.94 3.51 -7.63
N PRO A 173 7.78 4.19 -8.44
CA PRO A 173 9.04 4.75 -7.97
C PRO A 173 8.78 5.90 -6.99
N ILE A 174 9.54 5.96 -5.90
CA ILE A 174 9.45 7.06 -4.93
C ILE A 174 10.72 7.91 -5.10
N GLU A 175 10.58 9.05 -5.77
CA GLU A 175 11.69 9.94 -6.14
C GLU A 175 11.74 11.22 -5.29
N ALA A 176 10.66 11.49 -4.55
CA ALA A 176 10.52 12.58 -3.60
C ALA A 176 9.83 12.04 -2.32
N PRO A 177 9.98 12.70 -1.16
CA PRO A 177 9.24 12.32 0.03
C PRO A 177 7.74 12.24 -0.28
N LEU A 178 7.10 11.20 0.22
CA LEU A 178 5.67 10.97 0.05
C LEU A 178 4.90 12.16 0.58
N ASP A 179 3.95 12.64 -0.20
CA ASP A 179 3.01 13.66 0.26
C ASP A 179 2.18 13.07 1.41
N ILE A 180 2.06 13.83 2.50
CA ILE A 180 1.38 13.36 3.72
C ILE A 180 -0.13 13.20 3.48
N GLU A 181 -0.69 14.01 2.59
CA GLU A 181 -2.11 14.07 2.29
C GLU A 181 -2.48 13.19 1.10
N GLU A 182 -1.70 13.25 0.02
CA GLU A 182 -1.95 12.55 -1.24
C GLU A 182 -1.32 11.14 -1.27
N GLY A 183 -0.25 10.90 -0.51
CA GLY A 183 0.42 9.61 -0.46
C GLY A 183 1.35 9.34 -1.64
N PRO A 184 1.44 8.08 -2.14
CA PRO A 184 2.35 7.72 -3.22
C PRO A 184 2.03 8.43 -4.56
N PRO A 185 3.05 8.80 -5.33
CA PRO A 185 2.88 9.43 -6.64
C PRO A 185 2.10 8.54 -7.61
N LEU A 186 1.19 9.17 -8.37
CA LEU A 186 0.28 8.53 -9.33
C LEU A 186 0.64 8.81 -10.79
N GLU A 187 1.76 9.48 -11.05
CA GLU A 187 2.18 9.89 -12.40
C GLU A 187 2.52 8.69 -13.29
N VAL A 188 3.22 7.68 -12.75
CA VAL A 188 3.64 6.49 -13.52
C VAL A 188 3.59 5.17 -12.71
N PRO A 189 2.45 4.83 -12.06
CA PRO A 189 2.33 3.56 -11.35
C PRO A 189 2.12 2.41 -12.33
N LEU A 190 2.79 1.28 -12.08
CA LEU A 190 2.50 0.01 -12.72
C LEU A 190 1.41 -0.71 -11.91
N ILE A 191 0.21 -0.86 -12.47
CA ILE A 191 -0.94 -1.44 -11.80
C ILE A 191 -1.42 -2.71 -12.52
N TYR A 192 -1.67 -3.76 -11.75
CA TYR A 192 -2.37 -4.96 -12.21
C TYR A 192 -3.66 -5.13 -11.42
N TYR A 193 -4.78 -5.17 -12.14
CA TYR A 193 -6.09 -5.36 -11.55
C TYR A 193 -6.37 -6.84 -11.30
N TYR A 194 -6.55 -7.20 -10.03
CA TYR A 194 -6.95 -8.53 -9.57
C TYR A 194 -8.47 -8.67 -9.48
N GLY A 195 -9.19 -7.59 -9.15
CA GLY A 195 -10.65 -7.53 -9.15
C GLY A 195 -11.36 -8.03 -7.90
N HIS A 196 -10.64 -8.60 -6.93
CA HIS A 196 -11.20 -9.04 -5.65
C HIS A 196 -10.39 -8.50 -4.46
N VAL A 197 -10.98 -8.52 -3.27
CA VAL A 197 -10.32 -7.99 -2.05
C VAL A 197 -9.61 -9.07 -1.22
N THR A 198 -9.59 -10.30 -1.70
CA THR A 198 -8.94 -11.45 -1.06
C THR A 198 -8.41 -12.39 -2.13
N PRO A 199 -7.18 -12.92 -1.99
CA PRO A 199 -6.56 -13.74 -3.02
C PRO A 199 -7.16 -15.15 -3.05
N SER A 200 -7.96 -15.53 -2.04
CA SER A 200 -8.63 -16.83 -1.98
C SER A 200 -9.61 -17.07 -3.13
N VAL A 201 -10.08 -16.01 -3.80
CA VAL A 201 -11.00 -16.15 -4.95
C VAL A 201 -10.30 -16.79 -6.13
N ASN A 202 -9.04 -16.41 -6.38
CA ASN A 202 -8.25 -16.91 -7.49
C ASN A 202 -6.74 -16.76 -7.16
N PRO A 203 -6.16 -17.71 -6.43
CA PRO A 203 -4.78 -17.59 -5.96
C PRO A 203 -3.77 -17.64 -7.11
N ASP A 204 -4.08 -18.39 -8.17
CA ASP A 204 -3.22 -18.55 -9.34
C ASP A 204 -3.15 -17.24 -10.14
N LEU A 205 -4.26 -16.51 -10.28
CA LEU A 205 -4.23 -15.16 -10.83
C LEU A 205 -3.37 -14.23 -9.98
N TYR A 206 -3.48 -14.27 -8.65
CA TYR A 206 -2.65 -13.45 -7.79
C TYR A 206 -1.15 -13.75 -8.01
N ARG A 207 -0.76 -15.03 -8.04
CA ARG A 207 0.62 -15.47 -8.34
C ARG A 207 1.08 -14.96 -9.71
N HIS A 208 0.23 -15.08 -10.73
CA HIS A 208 0.53 -14.65 -12.08
C HIS A 208 0.72 -13.13 -12.17
N LEU A 209 -0.11 -12.33 -11.49
CA LEU A 209 0.04 -10.88 -11.47
C LEU A 209 1.36 -10.46 -10.78
N VAL A 210 1.74 -11.15 -9.69
CA VAL A 210 3.05 -10.92 -9.03
C VAL A 210 4.21 -11.27 -9.95
N GLU A 211 4.12 -12.35 -10.74
CA GLU A 211 5.14 -12.71 -11.74
C GLU A 211 5.24 -11.67 -12.87
N CYS A 212 4.11 -11.19 -13.37
CA CYS A 212 4.06 -10.13 -14.38
C CYS A 212 4.71 -8.83 -13.86
N LEU A 213 4.39 -8.45 -12.62
CA LEU A 213 5.01 -7.32 -11.93
C LEU A 213 6.53 -7.50 -11.81
N ALA A 214 6.97 -8.67 -11.34
CA ALA A 214 8.39 -8.98 -11.19
C ALA A 214 9.14 -8.94 -12.52
N ALA A 215 8.54 -9.46 -13.60
CA ALA A 215 9.13 -9.46 -14.93
C ALA A 215 9.34 -8.05 -15.49
N LEU A 216 8.36 -7.15 -15.30
CA LEU A 216 8.47 -5.74 -15.72
C LEU A 216 9.50 -4.98 -14.89
N LEU A 217 9.52 -5.18 -13.56
CA LEU A 217 10.52 -4.54 -12.69
C LEU A 217 11.93 -4.98 -13.05
N LYS A 218 12.14 -6.27 -13.33
CA LYS A 218 13.44 -6.78 -13.80
C LYS A 218 13.88 -6.10 -15.10
N ARG A 219 12.95 -5.91 -16.06
CA ARG A 219 13.25 -5.17 -17.30
C ARG A 219 13.60 -3.72 -17.00
N ARG A 220 12.84 -3.04 -16.14
CA ARG A 220 13.13 -1.66 -15.71
C ARG A 220 14.53 -1.55 -15.07
N HIS A 221 14.86 -2.45 -14.14
CA HIS A 221 16.17 -2.47 -13.48
C HIS A 221 17.33 -2.72 -14.45
N SER A 222 17.14 -3.57 -15.47
CA SER A 222 18.18 -3.78 -16.49
C SER A 222 18.46 -2.57 -17.38
N MET A 223 17.55 -1.59 -17.41
CA MET A 223 17.68 -0.36 -18.20
C MET A 223 17.99 0.87 -17.33
N ASN A 224 17.81 0.77 -16.01
CA ASN A 224 18.01 1.87 -15.07
C ASN A 224 18.71 1.34 -13.81
N LEU A 225 20.04 1.50 -13.78
CA LEU A 225 20.88 1.06 -12.67
C LEU A 225 20.59 1.82 -11.38
N ASP A 226 20.23 3.10 -11.44
CA ASP A 226 19.91 3.88 -10.23
C ASP A 226 18.64 3.34 -9.55
N ALA A 227 17.62 3.00 -10.34
CA ALA A 227 16.42 2.33 -9.83
C ALA A 227 16.75 0.93 -9.27
N ALA A 228 17.62 0.18 -9.96
CA ALA A 228 18.06 -1.14 -9.50
C ALA A 228 18.83 -1.05 -8.17
N ASN A 229 19.76 -0.10 -8.05
CA ASN A 229 20.58 0.15 -6.86
C ASN A 229 19.76 0.73 -5.70
N SER A 230 18.68 1.46 -5.99
CA SER A 230 17.77 1.99 -4.97
C SER A 230 16.93 0.89 -4.29
N GLY A 231 16.71 -0.22 -5.01
CA GLY A 231 16.04 -1.40 -4.48
C GLY A 231 14.51 -1.32 -4.45
N LEU A 232 13.90 -2.32 -3.79
CA LEU A 232 12.45 -2.48 -3.67
C LEU A 232 12.02 -2.45 -2.20
N VAL A 233 10.88 -1.82 -1.92
CA VAL A 233 10.19 -1.89 -0.62
C VAL A 233 8.79 -2.44 -0.84
N ILE A 234 8.52 -3.64 -0.32
CA ILE A 234 7.38 -4.47 -0.72
C ILE A 234 6.45 -4.65 0.47
N ASN A 235 5.28 -4.02 0.40
CA ASN A 235 4.20 -4.21 1.35
C ASN A 235 3.34 -5.43 0.96
N THR A 236 2.94 -6.24 1.94
CA THR A 236 2.05 -7.40 1.73
C THR A 236 0.76 -7.26 2.50
N MET A 237 -0.21 -8.08 2.12
CA MET A 237 -1.42 -8.31 2.91
C MET A 237 -1.12 -8.91 4.29
N GLY A 238 -2.08 -8.81 5.21
CA GLY A 238 -1.99 -9.37 6.56
C GLY A 238 -2.36 -10.85 6.72
N TRP A 239 -2.50 -11.60 5.62
CA TRP A 239 -2.81 -13.04 5.69
C TRP A 239 -1.51 -13.85 5.65
N VAL A 240 -1.14 -14.42 6.80
CA VAL A 240 0.18 -15.05 7.03
C VAL A 240 0.12 -16.55 7.33
N THR A 241 -1.05 -17.17 7.17
CA THR A 241 -1.26 -18.61 7.41
C THR A 241 -1.71 -19.31 6.15
N ASP A 242 -1.46 -20.61 6.05
CA ASP A 242 -1.95 -21.49 5.00
C ASP A 242 -1.67 -20.93 3.59
N LEU A 243 -2.70 -20.69 2.79
CA LEU A 243 -2.58 -20.07 1.47
C LEU A 243 -1.84 -18.73 1.52
N GLY A 244 -2.05 -17.91 2.54
CA GLY A 244 -1.34 -16.64 2.70
C GLY A 244 0.17 -16.84 2.82
N LEU A 245 0.60 -17.85 3.58
CA LEU A 245 2.02 -18.22 3.68
C LEU A 245 2.58 -18.74 2.35
N ASP A 246 1.82 -19.56 1.62
CA ASP A 246 2.21 -20.06 0.29
C ASP A 246 2.37 -18.92 -0.73
N LEU A 247 1.54 -17.89 -0.64
CA LEU A 247 1.64 -16.68 -1.46
C LEU A 247 2.86 -15.82 -1.05
N LEU A 248 3.22 -15.79 0.24
CA LEU A 248 4.47 -15.14 0.69
C LEU A 248 5.70 -15.87 0.12
N TYR A 249 5.76 -17.20 0.17
CA TYR A 249 6.84 -17.96 -0.46
C TYR A 249 6.96 -17.69 -1.96
N HIS A 250 5.82 -17.62 -2.65
CA HIS A 250 5.78 -17.24 -4.06
C HIS A 250 6.36 -15.85 -4.29
N THR A 251 5.94 -14.88 -3.49
CA THR A 251 6.37 -13.48 -3.57
C THR A 251 7.88 -13.35 -3.35
N ILE A 252 8.42 -14.03 -2.32
CA ILE A 252 9.85 -14.07 -2.01
C ILE A 252 10.64 -14.55 -3.23
N LYS A 253 10.19 -15.63 -3.87
CA LYS A 253 10.85 -16.19 -5.05
C LYS A 253 10.71 -15.29 -6.27
N ALA A 254 9.49 -14.85 -6.59
CA ALA A 254 9.18 -14.10 -7.80
C ALA A 254 9.90 -12.74 -7.84
N LEU A 255 9.88 -12.01 -6.72
CA LEU A 255 10.55 -10.72 -6.59
C LEU A 255 12.02 -10.83 -6.18
N GLN A 256 12.53 -12.05 -5.96
CA GLN A 256 13.89 -12.35 -5.49
C GLN A 256 14.26 -11.52 -4.24
N VAL A 257 13.39 -11.57 -3.24
CA VAL A 257 13.53 -10.87 -1.96
C VAL A 257 14.80 -11.33 -1.25
N ASP A 258 15.57 -10.39 -0.71
CA ASP A 258 16.82 -10.64 0.02
C ASP A 258 16.80 -10.10 1.47
N VAL A 259 15.80 -9.29 1.82
CA VAL A 259 15.52 -8.83 3.18
C VAL A 259 14.05 -9.04 3.51
N ILE A 260 13.76 -9.72 4.61
CA ILE A 260 12.40 -9.94 5.12
C ILE A 260 12.29 -9.29 6.49
N LEU A 261 11.33 -8.39 6.66
CA LEU A 261 11.02 -7.72 7.92
C LEU A 261 9.72 -8.31 8.47
N VAL A 262 9.80 -9.08 9.55
CA VAL A 262 8.65 -9.73 10.20
C VAL A 262 8.18 -8.88 11.37
N LEU A 263 7.00 -8.29 11.26
CA LEU A 263 6.45 -7.38 12.26
C LEU A 263 5.47 -8.13 13.18
N GLY A 264 5.79 -8.16 14.48
CA GLY A 264 4.84 -8.55 15.54
C GLY A 264 4.35 -10.00 15.51
N ASP A 265 5.09 -10.93 14.89
CA ASP A 265 4.72 -12.36 14.82
C ASP A 265 5.96 -13.26 14.89
N ASP A 266 6.25 -13.79 16.08
CA ASP A 266 7.39 -14.69 16.33
C ASP A 266 7.26 -16.04 15.61
N LYS A 267 6.04 -16.56 15.46
CA LYS A 267 5.82 -17.85 14.78
C LYS A 267 6.13 -17.71 13.29
N LEU A 268 5.63 -16.64 12.67
CA LEU A 268 5.95 -16.32 11.28
C LEU A 268 7.45 -16.08 11.09
N TYR A 269 8.10 -15.37 12.03
CA TYR A 269 9.55 -15.17 11.99
C TYR A 269 10.30 -16.50 11.93
N ASN A 270 10.02 -17.41 12.86
CA ASN A 270 10.68 -18.70 12.90
C ASN A 270 10.41 -19.54 11.64
N THR A 271 9.17 -19.49 11.13
CA THR A 271 8.76 -20.18 9.92
C THR A 271 9.54 -19.70 8.69
N LEU A 272 9.58 -18.37 8.47
CA LEU A 272 10.31 -17.78 7.35
C LEU A 272 11.82 -17.91 7.49
N HIS A 273 12.36 -17.75 8.71
CA HIS A 273 13.77 -17.94 8.98
C HIS A 273 14.20 -19.39 8.70
N GLN A 274 13.38 -20.38 9.07
CA GLN A 274 13.63 -21.78 8.74
C GLN A 274 13.53 -22.05 7.23
N HIS A 275 12.52 -21.49 6.56
CA HIS A 275 12.35 -21.62 5.11
C HIS A 275 13.54 -21.03 4.33
N CYS A 276 14.02 -19.85 4.75
CA CYS A 276 15.13 -19.16 4.11
C CYS A 276 16.51 -19.62 4.57
N ARG A 277 16.61 -20.59 5.49
CA ARG A 277 17.88 -21.02 6.12
C ARG A 277 18.93 -21.53 5.13
N GLN A 278 18.47 -22.14 4.03
CA GLN A 278 19.34 -22.61 2.94
C GLN A 278 19.66 -21.51 1.92
N SER A 279 18.89 -20.42 1.91
CA SER A 279 19.06 -19.29 1.01
C SER A 279 20.10 -18.33 1.59
N ARG A 280 21.37 -18.54 1.22
CA ARG A 280 22.51 -17.74 1.72
C ARG A 280 22.42 -16.23 1.51
N ASN A 281 21.49 -15.77 0.68
CA ASN A 281 21.33 -14.35 0.33
C ASN A 281 20.10 -13.69 0.98
N VAL A 282 19.28 -14.41 1.75
CA VAL A 282 18.07 -13.85 2.37
C VAL A 282 18.29 -13.63 3.85
N THR A 283 18.08 -12.41 4.33
CA THR A 283 18.17 -12.06 5.75
C THR A 283 16.77 -11.80 6.31
N VAL A 284 16.43 -12.46 7.42
CA VAL A 284 15.12 -12.31 8.07
C VAL A 284 15.31 -11.56 9.39
N PHE A 285 14.66 -10.42 9.54
CA PHE A 285 14.66 -9.60 10.75
C PHE A 285 13.31 -9.68 11.45
N ARG A 286 13.35 -9.66 12.77
CA ARG A 286 12.17 -9.49 13.61
C ARG A 286 12.08 -8.04 14.04
N LEU A 287 10.89 -7.45 13.88
CA LEU A 287 10.57 -6.10 14.33
C LEU A 287 9.37 -6.11 15.28
N PRO A 288 9.37 -5.26 16.31
CA PRO A 288 8.22 -5.10 17.19
C PRO A 288 7.02 -4.51 16.45
N LYS A 289 5.82 -4.83 16.92
CA LYS A 289 4.59 -4.13 16.50
C LYS A 289 4.63 -2.70 17.06
N SER A 290 4.28 -1.70 16.25
CA SER A 290 4.07 -0.34 16.77
C SER A 290 2.85 -0.28 17.71
N GLY A 291 3.04 0.28 18.91
CA GLY A 291 1.96 0.53 19.87
C GLY A 291 0.91 1.54 19.37
N GLY A 292 1.25 2.32 18.34
CA GLY A 292 0.34 3.26 17.70
C GLY A 292 -0.63 2.62 16.72
N VAL A 293 -0.55 1.31 16.46
CA VAL A 293 -1.41 0.66 15.47
C VAL A 293 -2.79 0.34 16.05
N VAL A 294 -3.84 0.81 15.37
CA VAL A 294 -5.23 0.47 15.70
C VAL A 294 -5.65 -0.80 14.97
N VAL A 295 -6.30 -1.68 15.72
CA VAL A 295 -6.97 -2.85 15.17
C VAL A 295 -8.20 -2.37 14.41
N ARG A 296 -8.27 -2.70 13.12
CA ARG A 296 -9.40 -2.33 12.28
C ARG A 296 -10.37 -3.49 12.29
N ASP A 297 -11.65 -3.22 12.47
CA ASP A 297 -12.68 -4.24 12.26
C ASP A 297 -13.00 -4.38 10.75
N PRO A 298 -13.80 -5.39 10.34
CA PRO A 298 -14.21 -5.56 8.95
C PRO A 298 -14.99 -4.36 8.36
N THR A 299 -15.73 -3.63 9.19
CA THR A 299 -16.53 -2.46 8.81
C THR A 299 -15.62 -1.28 8.45
N LEU A 300 -14.66 -0.95 9.30
CA LEU A 300 -13.64 0.07 9.06
C LEU A 300 -12.82 -0.24 7.80
N ARG A 301 -12.44 -1.51 7.59
CA ARG A 301 -11.77 -1.93 6.34
C ARG A 301 -12.65 -1.73 5.11
N LYS A 302 -13.96 -2.00 5.21
CA LYS A 302 -14.91 -1.77 4.12
C LYS A 302 -15.05 -0.28 3.83
N THR A 303 -15.20 0.55 4.85
CA THR A 303 -15.26 2.01 4.71
C THR A 303 -13.98 2.56 4.10
N SER A 304 -12.81 2.11 4.54
CA SER A 304 -11.53 2.51 3.97
C SER A 304 -11.41 2.15 2.48
N ARG A 305 -11.91 0.98 2.05
CA ARG A 305 -11.97 0.63 0.61
C ARG A 305 -12.88 1.56 -0.17
N THR A 306 -14.08 1.84 0.35
CA THR A 306 -15.02 2.78 -0.27
C THR A 306 -14.37 4.15 -0.42
N ASN A 307 -13.72 4.65 0.63
CA ASN A 307 -13.03 5.93 0.61
C ASN A 307 -11.88 5.95 -0.41
N ARG A 308 -11.07 4.88 -0.48
CA ARG A 308 -9.98 4.78 -1.47
C ARG A 308 -10.50 4.78 -2.92
N VAL A 309 -11.64 4.13 -3.17
CA VAL A 309 -12.29 4.18 -4.49
C VAL A 309 -12.76 5.61 -4.79
N ARG A 310 -13.38 6.31 -3.83
CA ARG A 310 -13.76 7.71 -4.01
C ARG A 310 -12.55 8.61 -4.26
N GLU A 311 -11.49 8.45 -3.48
CA GLU A 311 -10.23 9.19 -3.60
C GLU A 311 -9.60 9.03 -4.98
N TYR A 312 -9.65 7.83 -5.58
CA TYR A 312 -9.17 7.62 -6.96
C TYR A 312 -9.87 8.53 -7.99
N PHE A 313 -11.17 8.81 -7.84
CA PHE A 313 -11.91 9.64 -8.79
C PHE A 313 -11.96 11.11 -8.43
N TYR A 314 -12.03 11.45 -7.14
CA TYR A 314 -12.24 12.81 -6.66
C TYR A 314 -10.98 13.44 -6.06
N GLY A 315 -9.92 12.65 -5.83
CA GLY A 315 -8.76 13.03 -5.04
C GLY A 315 -9.07 13.08 -3.54
N PRO A 316 -8.05 13.08 -2.67
CA PRO A 316 -8.23 13.13 -1.22
C PRO A 316 -8.89 14.43 -0.76
N ARG A 317 -8.62 15.55 -1.46
CA ARG A 317 -9.24 16.85 -1.21
C ARG A 317 -10.53 17.10 -2.01
N ASN A 318 -11.10 16.09 -2.67
CA ASN A 318 -12.24 16.24 -3.59
C ASN A 318 -12.03 17.36 -4.65
N ARG A 319 -10.80 17.56 -5.13
CA ARG A 319 -10.44 18.60 -6.12
C ARG A 319 -10.50 18.07 -7.56
N LEU A 320 -10.41 16.77 -7.76
CA LEU A 320 -10.60 16.16 -9.08
C LEU A 320 -12.08 16.17 -9.45
N ARG A 321 -12.34 16.15 -10.75
CA ARG A 321 -13.69 16.20 -11.33
C ARG A 321 -13.83 15.03 -12.29
N PRO A 322 -14.34 13.88 -11.81
CA PRO A 322 -14.59 12.75 -12.68
C PRO A 322 -15.81 13.02 -13.57
N HIS A 323 -15.89 12.29 -14.68
CA HIS A 323 -16.88 12.51 -15.74
C HIS A 323 -17.79 11.31 -15.87
N SER A 324 -19.11 11.55 -15.79
CA SER A 324 -20.11 10.53 -16.09
C SER A 324 -20.35 10.47 -17.59
N GLN A 325 -20.20 9.29 -18.17
CA GLN A 325 -20.35 9.06 -19.60
C GLN A 325 -21.18 7.81 -19.85
N THR A 326 -21.94 7.81 -20.94
CA THR A 326 -22.75 6.66 -21.35
C THR A 326 -22.25 6.15 -22.69
N VAL A 327 -21.99 4.84 -22.78
CA VAL A 327 -21.46 4.18 -23.98
C VAL A 327 -22.34 2.97 -24.34
N SER A 328 -22.40 2.65 -25.63
CA SER A 328 -23.10 1.46 -26.10
C SER A 328 -22.35 0.19 -25.70
N LEU A 329 -23.09 -0.83 -25.29
CA LEU A 329 -22.52 -2.16 -25.06
C LEU A 329 -21.96 -2.81 -26.33
N ARG A 330 -22.34 -2.34 -27.51
CA ARG A 330 -21.74 -2.81 -28.78
C ARG A 330 -20.29 -2.39 -28.93
N GLU A 331 -19.89 -1.32 -28.25
CA GLU A 331 -18.53 -0.78 -28.26
C GLU A 331 -17.65 -1.40 -27.19
N LEU A 332 -18.23 -2.15 -26.24
CA LEU A 332 -17.53 -2.74 -25.11
C LEU A 332 -17.57 -4.27 -25.16
N SER A 333 -16.60 -4.87 -24.49
CA SER A 333 -16.58 -6.30 -24.24
C SER A 333 -16.12 -6.50 -22.80
N ILE A 334 -17.05 -6.93 -21.96
CA ILE A 334 -16.83 -7.09 -20.52
C ILE A 334 -16.43 -8.52 -20.26
N TYR A 335 -15.32 -8.71 -19.56
CA TYR A 335 -14.79 -10.00 -19.17
C TYR A 335 -14.68 -10.12 -17.67
N ARG A 336 -14.74 -11.34 -17.17
CA ARG A 336 -14.33 -11.72 -15.82
C ARG A 336 -13.16 -12.70 -15.93
N ILE A 337 -12.20 -12.61 -15.01
CA ILE A 337 -11.07 -13.56 -14.97
C ILE A 337 -11.41 -14.72 -14.03
N GLY A 338 -11.12 -15.93 -14.51
CA GLY A 338 -11.35 -17.18 -13.80
C GLY A 338 -12.73 -17.76 -14.05
N GLY A 339 -12.84 -19.08 -13.89
CA GLY A 339 -14.08 -19.83 -14.06
C GLY A 339 -13.86 -21.18 -14.74
N GLY A 340 -14.95 -21.73 -15.29
CA GLY A 340 -15.07 -23.12 -15.75
C GLY A 340 -16.24 -23.82 -15.04
N PRO A 341 -16.74 -24.97 -15.55
CA PRO A 341 -17.78 -25.73 -14.86
C PRO A 341 -17.28 -26.19 -13.49
N GLN A 342 -17.68 -25.49 -12.44
CA GLN A 342 -17.49 -25.94 -11.07
C GLN A 342 -18.64 -26.86 -10.72
N ALA A 343 -18.48 -28.16 -11.01
CA ALA A 343 -19.28 -29.17 -10.34
C ALA A 343 -19.08 -29.00 -8.82
N PRO A 344 -20.15 -28.98 -8.01
CA PRO A 344 -20.01 -28.94 -6.56
C PRO A 344 -19.15 -30.12 -6.11
N SER A 345 -18.43 -29.98 -4.99
CA SER A 345 -17.55 -31.04 -4.48
C SER A 345 -18.27 -32.37 -4.25
N SER A 346 -19.59 -32.32 -4.00
CA SER A 346 -20.48 -33.48 -3.92
C SER A 346 -20.71 -34.22 -5.25
N ALA A 347 -20.43 -33.59 -6.39
CA ALA A 347 -20.56 -34.13 -7.73
C ALA A 347 -19.22 -34.54 -8.36
N LEU A 348 -18.10 -34.41 -7.63
CA LEU A 348 -16.77 -34.82 -8.10
C LEU A 348 -16.40 -36.20 -7.52
N PRO A 349 -15.79 -37.10 -8.32
CA PRO A 349 -15.21 -38.33 -7.80
C PRO A 349 -14.18 -38.05 -6.71
N ILE A 350 -14.09 -38.93 -5.72
CA ILE A 350 -13.11 -38.82 -4.62
C ILE A 350 -11.70 -38.70 -5.22
N GLY A 351 -11.00 -37.61 -4.89
CA GLY A 351 -9.65 -37.31 -5.37
C GLY A 351 -9.57 -36.40 -6.60
N MET A 352 -10.69 -36.07 -7.26
CA MET A 352 -10.71 -35.09 -8.36
C MET A 352 -11.01 -33.68 -7.85
N LYS A 353 -10.18 -32.71 -8.28
CA LYS A 353 -10.47 -31.27 -8.15
C LYS A 353 -11.24 -30.82 -9.40
N ALA A 354 -12.18 -29.89 -9.23
CA ALA A 354 -12.89 -29.28 -10.36
C ALA A 354 -11.87 -28.74 -11.38
N PHE A 355 -12.16 -28.89 -12.67
CA PHE A 355 -11.39 -28.26 -13.73
C PHE A 355 -11.67 -26.76 -13.69
N SER A 356 -10.80 -26.01 -13.01
CA SER A 356 -10.79 -24.55 -13.02
C SER A 356 -9.73 -24.07 -13.99
N GLU A 357 -10.08 -23.14 -14.90
CA GLU A 357 -9.09 -22.38 -15.67
C GLU A 357 -8.94 -21.00 -15.02
N PRO A 358 -8.01 -20.83 -14.07
CA PRO A 358 -7.94 -19.63 -13.25
C PRO A 358 -7.60 -18.37 -14.04
N LEU A 359 -6.90 -18.48 -15.17
CA LEU A 359 -6.51 -17.34 -16.00
C LEU A 359 -7.42 -17.13 -17.23
N ARG A 360 -8.48 -17.93 -17.37
CA ARG A 360 -9.40 -17.82 -18.50
C ARG A 360 -10.25 -16.56 -18.38
N PHE A 361 -10.41 -15.86 -19.50
CA PHE A 361 -11.39 -14.78 -19.61
C PHE A 361 -12.78 -15.37 -19.94
N LEU A 362 -13.78 -15.05 -19.11
CA LEU A 362 -15.18 -15.31 -19.38
C LEU A 362 -15.85 -14.04 -19.90
N TYR A 363 -16.49 -14.11 -21.07
CA TYR A 363 -17.27 -12.99 -21.60
C TYR A 363 -18.60 -12.86 -20.84
N VAL A 364 -18.92 -11.65 -20.39
CA VAL A 364 -20.17 -11.34 -19.66
C VAL A 364 -21.26 -11.00 -20.67
N THR A 365 -22.25 -11.90 -20.82
CA THR A 365 -23.34 -11.77 -21.81
C THR A 365 -24.59 -11.06 -21.27
N ASP A 366 -24.81 -11.05 -19.94
CA ASP A 366 -25.96 -10.42 -19.32
C ASP A 366 -25.67 -8.97 -18.95
N VAL A 367 -26.08 -8.05 -19.81
CA VAL A 367 -26.22 -6.64 -19.46
C VAL A 367 -27.60 -6.17 -19.91
N ASP A 368 -28.28 -5.42 -19.03
CA ASP A 368 -29.68 -4.98 -19.11
C ASP A 368 -30.23 -4.88 -20.56
N PRO A 369 -31.24 -5.70 -20.92
CA PRO A 369 -31.73 -5.79 -22.29
C PRO A 369 -32.42 -4.51 -22.78
N VAL A 370 -32.85 -3.60 -21.89
CA VAL A 370 -33.76 -2.50 -22.25
C VAL A 370 -33.03 -1.33 -22.90
N ARG A 371 -31.81 -0.98 -22.44
CA ARG A 371 -31.11 0.23 -22.91
C ARG A 371 -29.83 -0.03 -23.69
N GLN A 372 -29.27 -1.25 -23.64
CA GLN A 372 -28.05 -1.65 -24.36
C GLN A 372 -26.87 -0.67 -24.19
N THR A 373 -26.84 0.06 -23.07
CA THR A 373 -25.84 1.08 -22.74
C THR A 373 -25.39 0.91 -21.30
N VAL A 374 -24.18 1.39 -21.01
CA VAL A 374 -23.63 1.46 -19.65
C VAL A 374 -23.21 2.89 -19.38
N THR A 375 -23.63 3.41 -18.24
CA THR A 375 -23.11 4.67 -17.68
C THR A 375 -21.97 4.35 -16.74
N TYR A 376 -20.82 4.97 -16.96
CA TYR A 376 -19.61 4.79 -16.16
C TYR A 376 -19.03 6.14 -15.73
N LEU A 377 -18.32 6.12 -14.60
CA LEU A 377 -17.57 7.26 -14.11
C LEU A 377 -16.11 7.11 -14.55
N ALA A 378 -15.57 8.12 -15.23
CA ALA A 378 -14.19 8.15 -15.71
C ALA A 378 -13.37 9.21 -14.95
N PRO A 379 -12.10 8.96 -14.59
CA PRO A 379 -11.26 9.96 -13.94
C PRO A 379 -10.88 11.11 -14.88
N CYS A 380 -10.85 10.86 -16.20
CA CYS A 380 -10.51 11.84 -17.22
C CYS A 380 -11.60 11.92 -18.30
N LEU A 381 -11.61 13.05 -19.04
CA LEU A 381 -12.44 13.23 -20.22
C LEU A 381 -11.92 12.39 -21.39
N GLY A 382 -12.84 11.90 -22.21
CA GLY A 382 -12.52 11.15 -23.42
C GLY A 382 -13.21 9.78 -23.45
N PRO A 383 -13.10 9.07 -24.58
CA PRO A 383 -13.68 7.74 -24.73
C PRO A 383 -13.04 6.75 -23.76
N VAL A 384 -13.69 5.60 -23.55
CA VAL A 384 -13.10 4.49 -22.79
C VAL A 384 -11.75 4.13 -23.42
N PRO A 385 -10.66 4.07 -22.64
CA PRO A 385 -9.31 3.85 -23.17
C PRO A 385 -9.12 2.55 -23.96
N GLY A 386 -10.05 1.59 -23.80
CA GLY A 386 -10.05 0.35 -24.55
C GLY A 386 -11.42 -0.30 -24.58
N LYS A 387 -11.63 -1.18 -25.56
CA LYS A 387 -12.86 -1.96 -25.74
C LYS A 387 -13.08 -3.01 -24.65
N TYR A 388 -11.99 -3.51 -24.07
CA TYR A 388 -12.00 -4.65 -23.15
C TYR A 388 -12.02 -4.19 -21.70
N LEU A 389 -13.05 -4.58 -20.95
CA LEU A 389 -13.20 -4.25 -19.54
C LEU A 389 -13.11 -5.51 -18.68
N LEU A 390 -12.50 -5.39 -17.50
CA LEU A 390 -12.43 -6.48 -16.52
C LEU A 390 -13.35 -6.18 -15.34
N LEU A 391 -14.32 -7.07 -15.11
CA LEU A 391 -15.27 -6.98 -14.02
C LEU A 391 -14.68 -7.61 -12.75
N GLY A 392 -14.66 -6.83 -11.67
CA GLY A 392 -14.31 -7.31 -10.32
C GLY A 392 -15.54 -7.45 -9.41
N SER A 393 -15.32 -7.84 -8.15
CA SER A 393 -16.37 -8.02 -7.15
C SER A 393 -16.59 -6.80 -6.24
N LEU A 394 -15.81 -5.73 -6.40
CA LEU A 394 -15.95 -4.51 -5.61
C LEU A 394 -17.23 -3.76 -6.00
N LYS A 395 -18.06 -3.47 -5.00
CA LYS A 395 -19.27 -2.65 -5.16
C LYS A 395 -19.13 -1.41 -4.29
N VAL A 396 -19.17 -0.24 -4.91
CA VAL A 396 -19.11 1.07 -4.26
C VAL A 396 -20.27 1.90 -4.77
N MET A 397 -21.06 2.47 -3.85
CA MET A 397 -22.05 3.47 -4.20
C MET A 397 -21.35 4.83 -4.20
N MET A 398 -21.18 5.41 -5.38
CA MET A 398 -20.75 6.80 -5.54
C MET A 398 -22.00 7.66 -5.44
N GLN A 399 -22.16 8.38 -4.33
CA GLN A 399 -23.20 9.40 -4.18
C GLN A 399 -22.72 10.74 -4.70
#